data_AF-A0A258BM93-F1
#
_entry.id   AF-A0A258BM93-F1
#
_cell.length_a   1.000
_cell.length_b   1.000
_cell.length_c   1.000
_cell.angle_alpha   90.00
_cell.angle_beta   90.00
_cell.angle_gamma   90.00
#
_symmetry.space_group_name_H-M   'P 1'
#
loop_
_entity.id
_entity.type
_entity.pdbx_description
1 polymer ?
#
loop_
_entity_poly.entity_id
_entity_poly.type
_entity_poly.pdbx_seq_one_letter_code
_entity_poly.pdbx_strand_id
1 'polypeptide(L)'
;MLSRTISSSSRAPETSLILMNPPFSRSLGRGADHLAAVRHLAAAITHLGAGGRIVAIMPDWFAPSARMREIFENTLARVTVQSSIRLEQAYTRHGTSIAVRLYVLDKVPGTRPPATIQRRDVAALVSSLEITPRAELIDEKRPATAPAKAISLFGATRNAKPAAPRIFRAPARNDVLPVAYTALDTPAPLLEQAGVYLPYRPSRVIFDTAGEHPTALVESVAMGSIPAPIPQHIPQLPERTV
;
A
#
# COMPACT_ATOMS: atom_id res chain seq x y z
N MET A 1 -29.41 23.26 -38.92
CA MET A 1 -28.41 22.26 -38.51
C MET A 1 -28.12 22.43 -37.02
N LEU A 2 -28.69 21.55 -36.18
CA LEU A 2 -28.45 21.53 -34.75
C LEU A 2 -27.14 20.79 -34.47
N SER A 3 -26.13 21.48 -33.94
CA SER A 3 -24.94 20.83 -33.38
C SER A 3 -25.12 20.71 -31.87
N ARG A 4 -25.41 19.49 -31.39
CA ARG A 4 -25.37 19.11 -29.97
C ARG A 4 -23.92 18.83 -29.60
N THR A 5 -23.30 19.72 -28.84
CA THR A 5 -22.02 19.47 -28.17
C THR A 5 -22.26 18.51 -27.01
N ILE A 6 -21.89 17.25 -27.17
CA ILE A 6 -21.81 16.28 -26.06
C ILE A 6 -20.50 16.58 -25.32
N SER A 7 -20.56 17.34 -24.24
CA SER A 7 -19.49 17.40 -23.25
C SER A 7 -19.83 16.41 -22.13
N SER A 8 -19.47 15.14 -22.32
CA SER A 8 -19.49 14.14 -21.25
C SER A 8 -18.11 14.11 -20.61
N SER A 9 -17.81 15.06 -19.71
CA SER A 9 -16.74 14.84 -18.74
C SER A 9 -17.24 13.80 -17.74
N SER A 10 -16.96 12.51 -17.99
CA SER A 10 -17.26 11.45 -17.03
C SER A 10 -16.42 11.68 -15.77
N ARG A 11 -17.04 12.25 -14.73
CA ARG A 11 -16.48 12.35 -13.38
C ARG A 11 -16.15 10.92 -12.93
N ALA A 12 -14.89 10.62 -12.65
CA ALA A 12 -14.55 9.35 -12.02
C ALA A 12 -15.35 9.25 -10.70
N PRO A 13 -16.00 8.11 -10.42
CA PRO A 13 -16.82 7.98 -9.21
C PRO A 13 -15.95 8.21 -7.98
N GLU A 14 -16.41 9.04 -7.04
CA GLU A 14 -15.69 9.26 -5.79
C GLU A 14 -15.62 7.96 -4.99
N THR A 15 -14.42 7.61 -4.53
CA THR A 15 -14.18 6.36 -3.80
C THR A 15 -14.95 6.36 -2.48
N SER A 16 -16.04 5.58 -2.42
CA SER A 16 -16.92 5.54 -1.25
C SER A 16 -16.50 4.51 -0.18
N LEU A 17 -15.67 3.54 -0.55
CA LEU A 17 -15.18 2.47 0.33
C LEU A 17 -13.74 2.09 -0.02
N ILE A 18 -12.89 1.95 1.00
CA ILE A 18 -11.55 1.38 0.87
C ILE A 18 -11.40 0.24 1.88
N LEU A 19 -10.99 -0.93 1.42
CA LEU A 19 -10.59 -2.06 2.24
C LEU A 19 -9.08 -2.22 2.09
N MET A 20 -8.32 -2.27 3.19
CA MET A 20 -6.87 -2.31 3.10
C MET A 20 -6.19 -3.12 4.22
N ASN A 21 -5.11 -3.80 3.85
CA ASN A 21 -4.14 -4.39 4.77
C ASN A 21 -2.76 -3.82 4.41
N PRO A 22 -2.44 -2.59 4.83
CA PRO A 22 -1.20 -1.94 4.44
C PRO A 22 0.03 -2.67 4.99
N PRO A 23 1.19 -2.58 4.34
CA PRO A 23 2.43 -3.16 4.85
C PRO A 23 2.81 -2.56 6.21
N PHE A 24 3.07 -3.40 7.21
CA PHE A 24 3.36 -2.96 8.59
C PHE A 24 4.72 -2.29 8.73
N SER A 25 5.67 -2.70 7.90
CA SER A 25 6.98 -2.09 7.73
C SER A 25 7.44 -2.30 6.29
N ARG A 26 8.45 -1.54 5.85
CA ARG A 26 9.24 -1.88 4.66
C ARG A 26 10.68 -2.10 5.13
N SER A 27 11.25 -3.27 4.86
CA SER A 27 12.67 -3.53 5.16
C SER A 27 13.33 -4.45 4.12
N LEU A 28 14.62 -4.14 3.88
CA LEU A 28 15.66 -4.69 2.98
C LEU A 28 15.74 -4.09 1.56
N GLY A 29 16.67 -3.13 1.41
CA GLY A 29 17.10 -2.49 0.16
C GLY A 29 16.84 -0.96 0.04
N ARG A 30 15.93 -0.38 0.84
CA ARG A 30 15.57 1.06 0.76
C ARG A 30 15.49 1.81 2.11
N GLY A 31 16.02 1.22 3.19
CA GLY A 31 15.91 1.75 4.56
C GLY A 31 14.67 1.24 5.30
N ALA A 32 14.78 1.08 6.63
CA ALA A 32 13.69 0.61 7.47
C ALA A 32 12.62 1.70 7.62
N ASP A 33 11.40 1.38 7.21
CA ASP A 33 10.28 2.32 7.23
C ASP A 33 9.16 1.81 8.14
N HIS A 34 9.28 2.19 9.41
CA HIS A 34 8.36 1.77 10.48
C HIS A 34 6.98 2.44 10.39
N LEU A 35 6.80 3.47 9.56
CA LEU A 35 5.55 4.21 9.42
C LEU A 35 4.85 3.97 8.07
N ALA A 36 5.24 2.90 7.36
CA ALA A 36 4.64 2.53 6.08
C ALA A 36 3.11 2.42 6.18
N ALA A 37 2.60 1.66 7.14
CA ALA A 37 1.17 1.51 7.33
C ALA A 37 0.43 2.86 7.51
N VAL A 38 1.01 3.76 8.30
CA VAL A 38 0.44 5.09 8.57
C VAL A 38 0.34 5.92 7.31
N ARG A 39 1.38 5.96 6.46
CA ARG A 39 1.33 6.73 5.22
C ARG A 39 0.36 6.16 4.19
N HIS A 40 0.26 4.83 4.10
CA HIS A 40 -0.75 4.19 3.25
C HIS A 40 -2.17 4.54 3.73
N LEU A 41 -2.41 4.54 5.05
CA LEU A 41 -3.68 4.95 5.62
C LEU A 41 -3.98 6.43 5.35
N ALA A 42 -3.00 7.32 5.54
CA ALA A 42 -3.15 8.76 5.26
C ALA A 42 -3.47 9.03 3.77
N ALA A 43 -2.84 8.28 2.86
CA ALA A 43 -3.15 8.34 1.43
C ALA A 43 -4.58 7.86 1.16
N ALA A 44 -5.01 6.74 1.76
CA ALA A 44 -6.38 6.24 1.63
C ALA A 44 -7.41 7.27 2.11
N ILE A 45 -7.19 7.91 3.27
CA ILE A 45 -8.04 8.98 3.81
C ILE A 45 -8.13 10.17 2.84
N THR A 46 -7.02 10.51 2.17
CA THR A 46 -6.98 11.59 1.18
C THR A 46 -7.85 11.28 -0.04
N HIS A 47 -7.80 10.04 -0.53
CA HIS A 47 -8.53 9.60 -1.73
C HIS A 47 -9.99 9.20 -1.48
N LEU A 48 -10.37 8.95 -0.23
CA LEU A 48 -11.75 8.62 0.12
C LEU A 48 -12.67 9.84 -0.09
N GLY A 49 -13.82 9.63 -0.73
CA GLY A 49 -14.89 10.62 -0.83
C GLY A 49 -15.46 10.98 0.55
N ALA A 50 -16.08 12.16 0.67
CA ALA A 50 -16.72 12.57 1.91
C ALA A 50 -17.92 11.65 2.24
N GLY A 51 -18.07 11.30 3.51
CA GLY A 51 -19.00 10.25 3.94
C GLY A 51 -18.55 8.82 3.61
N GLY A 52 -17.42 8.63 2.91
CA GLY A 52 -16.89 7.32 2.59
C GLY A 52 -16.33 6.58 3.81
N ARG A 53 -16.09 5.27 3.65
CA ARG A 53 -15.58 4.38 4.71
C ARG A 53 -14.24 3.76 4.37
N ILE A 54 -13.36 3.62 5.36
CA ILE A 54 -12.16 2.79 5.30
C ILE A 54 -12.27 1.67 6.32
N VAL A 55 -11.94 0.44 5.91
CA VAL A 55 -11.69 -0.67 6.83
C VAL A 55 -10.24 -1.09 6.67
N ALA A 56 -9.45 -0.89 7.73
CA ALA A 56 -8.00 -1.05 7.68
C ALA A 56 -7.50 -2.04 8.73
N ILE A 57 -6.70 -3.01 8.30
CA ILE A 57 -5.91 -3.88 9.18
C ILE A 57 -4.57 -3.20 9.45
N MET A 58 -4.45 -2.57 10.61
CA MET A 58 -3.27 -1.83 11.04
C MET A 58 -2.40 -2.65 12.00
N PRO A 59 -1.10 -2.32 12.11
CA PRO A 59 -0.23 -2.89 13.13
C PRO A 59 -0.72 -2.60 14.56
N ASP A 60 -0.46 -3.51 15.51
CA ASP A 60 -0.86 -3.32 16.92
C ASP A 60 -0.25 -2.09 17.60
N TRP A 61 0.88 -1.58 17.10
CA TRP A 61 1.46 -0.35 17.63
C TRP A 61 0.68 0.91 17.23
N PHE A 62 -0.16 0.89 16.19
CA PHE A 62 -0.96 2.05 15.79
C PHE A 62 -2.18 2.19 16.71
N ALA A 63 -1.98 2.87 17.84
CA ALA A 63 -2.88 2.97 18.99
C ALA A 63 -3.01 4.42 19.49
N PRO A 64 -4.09 4.74 20.24
CA PRO A 64 -4.12 5.94 21.09
C PRO A 64 -3.24 5.75 22.36
N SER A 65 -1.94 5.47 22.17
CA SER A 65 -0.95 5.32 23.25
C SER A 65 -0.11 6.58 23.40
N ALA A 66 0.54 6.77 24.56
CA ALA A 66 1.39 7.95 24.79
C ALA A 66 2.47 8.13 23.71
N ARG A 67 3.08 7.03 23.24
CA ARG A 67 4.11 7.05 22.20
C ARG A 67 3.58 7.39 20.81
N MET A 68 2.33 7.05 20.52
CA MET A 68 1.74 7.17 19.18
C MET A 68 0.65 8.23 19.07
N ARG A 69 0.32 8.93 20.17
CA ARG A 69 -0.79 9.88 20.27
C ARG A 69 -0.81 10.87 19.12
N GLU A 70 0.27 11.61 18.93
CA GLU A 70 0.35 12.66 17.90
C GLU A 70 0.16 12.07 16.50
N ILE A 71 0.85 10.99 16.17
CA ILE A 71 0.72 10.33 14.86
C ILE A 71 -0.70 9.80 14.65
N PHE A 72 -1.29 9.19 15.67
CA PHE A 72 -2.64 8.64 15.64
C PHE A 72 -3.68 9.74 15.43
N GLU A 73 -3.65 10.79 16.24
CA GLU A 73 -4.56 11.94 16.17
C GLU A 73 -4.42 12.67 14.83
N ASN A 74 -3.18 12.96 14.38
CA ASN A 74 -2.95 13.63 13.11
C ASN A 74 -3.39 12.80 11.90
N THR A 75 -3.15 11.48 11.91
CA THR A 75 -3.54 10.60 10.81
C THR A 75 -5.05 10.51 10.68
N LEU A 76 -5.74 10.45 11.83
CA LEU A 76 -7.19 10.26 11.86
C LEU A 76 -7.97 11.57 11.93
N ALA A 77 -7.32 12.74 11.91
CA ALA A 77 -7.97 14.04 12.09
C ALA A 77 -9.14 14.35 11.12
N ARG A 78 -9.21 13.67 9.96
CA ARG A 78 -10.25 13.85 8.94
C ARG A 78 -11.30 12.74 8.92
N VAL A 79 -11.21 11.78 9.83
CA VAL A 79 -12.09 10.61 9.88
C VAL A 79 -12.50 10.32 11.32
N THR A 80 -13.65 9.69 11.47
CA THR A 80 -14.17 9.24 12.75
C THR A 80 -13.98 7.74 12.87
N VAL A 81 -13.42 7.28 14.00
CA VAL A 81 -13.30 5.86 14.30
C VAL A 81 -14.68 5.34 14.69
N GLN A 82 -15.29 4.51 13.85
CA GLN A 82 -16.57 3.84 14.13
C GLN A 82 -16.37 2.56 14.93
N SER A 83 -15.27 1.86 14.69
CA SER A 83 -14.93 0.64 15.41
C SER A 83 -13.42 0.52 15.55
N SER A 84 -12.97 0.10 16.74
CA SER A 84 -11.59 -0.26 17.04
C SER A 84 -11.58 -1.67 17.60
N ILE A 85 -10.91 -2.58 16.92
CA ILE A 85 -10.82 -3.99 17.34
C ILE A 85 -9.36 -4.40 17.35
N ARG A 86 -8.92 -5.09 18.40
CA ARG A 86 -7.60 -5.71 18.50
C ARG A 86 -7.75 -7.22 18.46
N LEU A 87 -7.02 -7.86 17.55
CA LEU A 87 -6.94 -9.32 17.42
C LEU A 87 -5.52 -9.78 17.74
N GLU A 88 -5.38 -10.74 18.64
CA GLU A 88 -4.07 -11.23 19.08
C GLU A 88 -3.46 -12.26 18.13
N GLN A 89 -4.30 -13.10 17.53
CA GLN A 89 -3.91 -14.32 16.81
C GLN A 89 -4.60 -14.40 15.44
N ALA A 90 -4.88 -13.26 14.81
CA ALA A 90 -5.58 -13.20 13.53
C ALA A 90 -4.87 -14.00 12.41
N TYR A 91 -3.54 -14.08 12.47
CA TYR A 91 -2.72 -14.70 11.42
C TYR A 91 -1.91 -15.91 11.89
N THR A 92 -2.23 -16.49 13.05
CA THR A 92 -1.48 -17.64 13.59
C THR A 92 -1.47 -18.82 12.62
N ARG A 93 -2.59 -19.08 11.92
CA ARG A 93 -2.69 -20.12 10.89
C ARG A 93 -1.80 -19.87 9.67
N HIS A 94 -1.33 -18.63 9.49
CA HIS A 94 -0.46 -18.20 8.40
C HIS A 94 0.99 -17.97 8.87
N GLY A 95 1.36 -18.48 10.05
CA GLY A 95 2.75 -18.51 10.51
C GLY A 95 3.22 -17.25 11.24
N THR A 96 2.32 -16.39 11.71
CA THR A 96 2.71 -15.22 12.52
C THR A 96 1.77 -15.01 13.71
N SER A 97 2.35 -14.69 14.86
CA SER A 97 1.66 -14.36 16.11
C SER A 97 1.53 -12.85 16.33
N ILE A 98 1.78 -12.05 15.29
CA ILE A 98 1.68 -10.59 15.39
C ILE A 98 0.21 -10.20 15.59
N ALA A 99 -0.05 -9.52 16.71
CA ALA A 99 -1.33 -8.89 16.96
C ALA A 99 -1.60 -7.77 15.93
N VAL A 100 -2.87 -7.56 15.62
CA VAL A 100 -3.30 -6.54 14.66
C VAL A 100 -4.48 -5.75 15.20
N ARG A 101 -4.70 -4.57 14.62
CA ARG A 101 -5.91 -3.79 14.85
C ARG A 101 -6.73 -3.64 13.59
N LEU A 102 -8.03 -3.87 13.70
CA LEU A 102 -9.01 -3.54 12.68
C LEU A 102 -9.67 -2.21 13.05
N TYR A 103 -9.57 -1.23 12.16
CA TYR A 103 -10.26 0.04 12.28
C TYR A 103 -11.34 0.17 11.21
N VAL A 104 -12.53 0.60 11.62
CA VAL A 104 -13.58 1.09 10.72
C VAL A 104 -13.61 2.61 10.88
N LEU A 105 -13.39 3.33 9.79
CA LEU A 105 -13.21 4.79 9.76
C LEU A 105 -14.19 5.39 8.77
N ASP A 106 -14.98 6.38 9.19
CA ASP A 106 -15.83 7.14 8.26
C ASP A 106 -15.28 8.56 8.08
N LYS A 107 -15.24 9.05 6.84
CA LYS A 107 -14.81 10.43 6.53
C LYS A 107 -15.95 11.41 6.76
N VAL A 108 -16.31 11.53 8.03
CA VAL A 108 -17.28 12.47 8.56
C VAL A 108 -16.67 13.17 9.78
N PRO A 109 -17.11 14.40 10.09
CA PRO A 109 -16.83 15.00 11.39
C PRO A 109 -17.37 14.08 12.49
N GLY A 110 -16.62 13.89 13.57
CA GLY A 110 -17.14 13.07 14.66
C GLY A 110 -16.34 13.16 15.94
N THR A 111 -16.81 12.35 16.89
CA THR A 111 -16.51 12.40 18.31
C THR A 111 -15.42 11.42 18.72
N ARG A 112 -15.12 11.38 20.03
CA ARG A 112 -14.09 10.53 20.66
C ARG A 112 -14.16 9.07 20.15
N PRO A 113 -13.01 8.43 19.86
CA PRO A 113 -12.97 7.04 19.40
C PRO A 113 -13.61 6.10 20.44
N PRO A 114 -14.31 5.03 19.99
CA PRO A 114 -14.95 4.07 20.87
C PRO A 114 -13.93 3.25 21.66
N ALA A 115 -14.42 2.53 22.67
CA ALA A 115 -13.62 1.51 23.35
C ALA A 115 -13.13 0.46 22.34
N THR A 116 -11.91 -0.05 22.56
CA THR A 116 -11.35 -1.10 21.69
C THR A 116 -11.85 -2.46 22.13
N ILE A 117 -12.50 -3.19 21.23
CA ILE A 117 -12.87 -4.59 21.45
C ILE A 117 -11.63 -5.45 21.31
N GLN A 118 -11.25 -6.19 22.35
CA GLN A 118 -10.11 -7.10 22.30
C GLN A 118 -10.56 -8.55 22.25
N ARG A 119 -10.06 -9.30 21.28
CA ARG A 119 -10.34 -10.74 21.10
C ARG A 119 -9.09 -11.49 20.69
N ARG A 120 -9.09 -12.80 20.97
CA ARG A 120 -8.00 -13.69 20.58
C ARG A 120 -7.92 -13.82 19.05
N ASP A 121 -9.03 -14.17 18.42
CA ASP A 121 -9.11 -14.47 16.99
C ASP A 121 -10.44 -13.99 16.39
N VAL A 122 -10.61 -14.22 15.08
CA VAL A 122 -11.81 -13.82 14.35
C VAL A 122 -13.05 -14.58 14.84
N ALA A 123 -12.92 -15.86 15.20
CA ALA A 123 -14.06 -16.66 15.67
C ALA A 123 -14.64 -16.08 16.97
N ALA A 124 -13.77 -15.67 17.90
CA ALA A 124 -14.16 -15.02 19.14
C ALA A 124 -14.71 -13.59 18.95
N LEU A 125 -14.46 -12.96 17.79
CA LEU A 125 -14.99 -11.64 17.47
C LEU A 125 -16.45 -11.68 17.03
N VAL A 126 -16.84 -12.68 16.21
CA VAL A 126 -18.15 -12.74 15.52
C VAL A 126 -19.32 -12.53 16.48
N SER A 127 -19.30 -13.13 17.67
CA SER A 127 -20.39 -13.03 18.65
C SER A 127 -20.56 -11.65 19.28
N SER A 128 -19.57 -10.76 19.14
CA SER A 128 -19.56 -9.42 19.74
C SER A 128 -19.40 -8.30 18.71
N LEU A 129 -19.44 -8.63 17.42
CA LEU A 129 -19.26 -7.65 16.35
C LEU A 129 -20.60 -7.04 15.99
N GLU A 130 -20.75 -5.75 16.30
CA GLU A 130 -21.85 -4.94 15.78
C GLU A 130 -21.38 -4.18 14.55
N ILE A 131 -22.09 -4.34 13.43
CA ILE A 131 -21.76 -3.66 12.17
C ILE A 131 -22.46 -2.31 12.15
N THR A 132 -21.71 -1.24 12.42
CA THR A 132 -22.24 0.13 12.29
C THR A 132 -22.63 0.40 10.82
N PRO A 133 -23.83 0.92 10.55
CA PRO A 133 -24.22 1.36 9.20
C PRO A 133 -23.22 2.35 8.61
N ARG A 134 -23.10 2.39 7.28
CA ARG A 134 -22.24 3.37 6.60
C ARG A 134 -22.88 4.76 6.68
N ALA A 135 -22.04 5.78 6.85
CA ALA A 135 -22.46 7.16 6.66
C ALA A 135 -22.96 7.40 5.22
N GLU A 136 -23.84 8.37 5.07
CA GLU A 136 -24.28 8.84 3.76
C GLU A 136 -23.12 9.52 3.02
N LEU A 137 -23.02 9.28 1.72
CA LEU A 137 -22.02 9.94 0.90
C LEU A 137 -22.39 11.40 0.73
N ILE A 138 -21.43 12.27 1.00
CA ILE A 138 -21.60 13.70 0.86
C ILE A 138 -21.06 14.04 -0.53
N ASP A 139 -21.94 14.50 -1.43
CA ASP A 139 -21.49 15.08 -2.70
C ASP A 139 -20.85 16.43 -2.39
N GLU A 140 -19.57 16.38 -2.01
CA GLU A 140 -18.75 17.57 -2.04
C GLU A 140 -18.67 18.00 -3.50
N LYS A 141 -19.41 19.06 -3.88
CA LYS A 141 -19.02 19.88 -5.02
C LYS A 141 -17.61 20.38 -4.70
N ARG A 142 -16.60 19.62 -5.12
CA ARG A 142 -15.21 20.05 -5.02
C ARG A 142 -15.16 21.40 -5.73
N PRO A 143 -14.88 22.51 -5.03
CA PRO A 143 -14.54 23.73 -5.75
C PRO A 143 -13.37 23.34 -6.63
N ALA A 144 -13.42 23.68 -7.93
CA ALA A 144 -12.26 23.54 -8.79
C ALA A 144 -11.08 24.15 -8.02
N THR A 145 -10.10 23.33 -7.67
CA THR A 145 -8.94 23.77 -6.88
C THR A 145 -8.34 24.95 -7.62
N ALA A 146 -8.57 26.16 -7.11
CA ALA A 146 -7.81 27.31 -7.55
C ALA A 146 -6.33 26.97 -7.30
N PRO A 147 -5.41 27.35 -8.20
CA PRO A 147 -4.00 27.08 -7.99
C PRO A 147 -3.62 27.60 -6.60
N ALA A 148 -3.01 26.73 -5.78
CA ALA A 148 -2.68 27.06 -4.41
C ALA A 148 -1.83 28.34 -4.41
N LYS A 149 -2.36 29.43 -3.82
CA LYS A 149 -1.57 30.63 -3.58
C LYS A 149 -0.44 30.25 -2.63
N ALA A 150 0.79 30.55 -3.04
CA ALA A 150 1.98 30.35 -2.21
C ALA A 150 1.78 31.02 -0.85
N ILE A 151 1.89 30.24 0.22
CA ILE A 151 1.85 30.75 1.59
C ILE A 151 3.15 31.52 1.81
N SER A 152 3.07 32.84 1.82
CA SER A 152 4.16 33.72 2.23
C SER A 152 4.28 33.68 3.75
N LEU A 153 5.23 32.89 4.26
CA LEU A 153 5.69 32.91 5.66
C LEU A 153 6.74 34.01 5.84
N PHE A 154 6.32 35.25 6.06
CA PHE A 154 7.21 36.24 6.68
C PHE A 154 7.17 36.06 8.19
N GLY A 155 8.20 35.43 8.73
CA GLY A 155 8.44 35.31 10.16
C GLY A 155 9.55 34.31 10.50
N ALA A 156 10.76 34.83 10.72
CA ALA A 156 11.94 34.17 11.28
C ALA A 156 12.75 33.20 10.39
N THR A 157 13.68 33.81 9.66
CA THR A 157 15.08 33.37 9.43
C THR A 157 15.44 31.93 9.77
N ARG A 158 15.59 31.11 8.73
CA ARG A 158 16.72 30.18 8.62
C ARG A 158 17.16 30.16 7.16
N ASN A 159 18.43 30.45 6.91
CA ASN A 159 19.07 30.32 5.60
C ASN A 159 19.08 28.84 5.16
N ALA A 160 17.93 28.32 4.72
CA ALA A 160 17.87 27.09 3.97
C ALA A 160 18.06 27.46 2.50
N LYS A 161 19.24 27.15 1.94
CA LYS A 161 19.46 27.27 0.50
C LYS A 161 18.34 26.49 -0.22
N PRO A 162 17.63 27.09 -1.19
CA PRO A 162 16.68 26.35 -2.02
C PRO A 162 17.37 25.11 -2.56
N ALA A 163 16.78 23.93 -2.34
CA ALA A 163 17.25 22.73 -3.02
C ALA A 163 17.18 23.02 -4.52
N ALA A 164 18.35 23.01 -5.18
CA ALA A 164 18.43 23.33 -6.60
C ALA A 164 17.40 22.47 -7.37
N PRO A 165 16.68 23.05 -8.34
CA PRO A 165 15.71 22.31 -9.13
C PRO A 165 16.42 21.11 -9.73
N ARG A 166 15.93 19.91 -9.40
CA ARG A 166 16.47 18.67 -9.92
C ARG A 166 16.10 18.63 -11.39
N ILE A 167 17.05 18.98 -12.26
CA ILE A 167 16.85 19.03 -13.71
C ILE A 167 16.43 17.62 -14.14
N PHE A 168 15.14 17.45 -14.43
CA PHE A 168 14.66 16.22 -15.04
C PHE A 168 15.06 16.27 -16.51
N ARG A 169 16.21 15.66 -16.82
CA ARG A 169 16.56 15.38 -18.21
C ARG A 169 15.79 14.12 -18.61
N ALA A 170 14.83 14.26 -19.53
CA ALA A 170 14.30 13.10 -20.22
C ALA A 170 15.51 12.36 -20.85
N PRO A 171 15.62 11.03 -20.68
CA PRO A 171 16.73 10.30 -21.25
C PRO A 171 16.70 10.46 -22.77
N ALA A 172 17.88 10.67 -23.37
CA ALA A 172 18.03 10.93 -24.81
C ALA A 172 17.50 9.78 -25.68
N ARG A 173 17.33 8.60 -25.08
CA ARG A 173 16.80 7.39 -25.68
C ARG A 173 15.91 6.68 -24.65
N ASN A 174 14.86 6.03 -25.13
CA ASN A 174 13.93 5.24 -24.32
C ASN A 174 13.37 4.09 -25.16
N ASP A 175 14.28 3.41 -25.85
CA ASP A 175 13.89 2.34 -26.77
C ASP A 175 13.31 1.18 -25.98
N VAL A 176 12.40 0.43 -26.62
CA VAL A 176 11.86 -0.79 -26.05
C VAL A 176 12.62 -1.95 -26.68
N LEU A 177 13.35 -2.71 -25.86
CA LEU A 177 14.23 -3.79 -26.29
C LEU A 177 13.69 -5.15 -25.79
N PRO A 178 13.95 -6.24 -26.51
CA PRO A 178 13.57 -7.58 -26.09
C PRO A 178 14.39 -8.02 -24.86
N VAL A 179 13.74 -8.57 -23.85
CA VAL A 179 14.40 -9.20 -22.70
C VAL A 179 14.86 -10.60 -23.11
N ALA A 180 16.06 -10.67 -23.67
CA ALA A 180 16.65 -11.92 -24.13
C ALA A 180 16.89 -12.89 -22.97
N TYR A 181 16.43 -14.13 -23.13
CA TYR A 181 16.69 -15.23 -22.21
C TYR A 181 16.76 -16.55 -22.97
N THR A 182 17.42 -17.53 -22.38
CA THR A 182 17.40 -18.93 -22.84
C THR A 182 16.38 -19.71 -22.01
N ALA A 183 15.41 -20.34 -22.67
CA ALA A 183 14.43 -21.19 -22.01
C ALA A 183 15.04 -22.57 -21.68
N LEU A 184 14.65 -23.15 -20.54
CA LEU A 184 15.10 -24.48 -20.11
C LEU A 184 14.01 -25.53 -20.29
N ASP A 185 14.33 -26.59 -21.05
CA ASP A 185 13.45 -27.76 -21.25
C ASP A 185 13.26 -28.56 -19.96
N THR A 186 14.32 -28.65 -19.16
CA THR A 186 14.29 -29.24 -17.81
C THR A 186 14.35 -28.11 -16.77
N PRO A 187 13.45 -28.07 -15.78
CA PRO A 187 13.51 -27.06 -14.74
C PRO A 187 14.86 -27.03 -14.02
N ALA A 188 15.31 -25.83 -13.65
CA ALA A 188 16.49 -25.66 -12.82
C ALA A 188 16.34 -26.42 -11.48
N PRO A 189 17.42 -27.03 -10.95
CA PRO A 189 17.34 -27.82 -9.74
C PRO A 189 16.92 -27.00 -8.52
N LEU A 190 16.34 -27.67 -7.53
CA LEU A 190 16.09 -27.06 -6.22
C LEU A 190 17.41 -26.79 -5.52
N LEU A 191 17.51 -25.61 -4.90
CA LEU A 191 18.63 -25.26 -4.03
C LEU A 191 18.35 -25.74 -2.59
N GLU A 192 19.37 -25.64 -1.73
CA GLU A 192 19.26 -26.08 -0.34
C GLU A 192 18.15 -25.32 0.41
N GLN A 193 17.29 -26.07 1.10
CA GLN A 193 16.16 -25.54 1.82
C GLN A 193 16.58 -24.92 3.15
N ALA A 194 16.09 -23.71 3.42
CA ALA A 194 16.26 -23.01 4.68
C ALA A 194 14.89 -22.85 5.38
N GLY A 195 14.55 -23.79 6.26
CA GLY A 195 13.25 -23.81 6.94
C GLY A 195 12.10 -24.07 5.96
N VAL A 196 11.15 -23.15 5.83
CA VAL A 196 10.03 -23.26 4.87
C VAL A 196 10.31 -22.59 3.52
N TYR A 197 11.54 -22.16 3.30
CA TYR A 197 11.95 -21.35 2.16
C TYR A 197 13.06 -22.02 1.34
N LEU A 198 13.09 -21.70 0.05
CA LEU A 198 14.14 -22.01 -0.91
C LEU A 198 14.75 -20.70 -1.40
N PRO A 199 16.06 -20.65 -1.68
CA PRO A 199 16.63 -19.54 -2.43
C PRO A 199 15.92 -19.37 -3.78
N TYR A 200 15.64 -18.12 -4.13
CA TYR A 200 15.03 -17.77 -5.41
C TYR A 200 15.97 -18.15 -6.56
N ARG A 201 15.38 -18.77 -7.57
CA ARG A 201 16.03 -19.11 -8.82
C ARG A 201 14.96 -19.12 -9.93
N PRO A 202 15.20 -18.47 -11.07
CA PRO A 202 14.34 -18.69 -12.23
C PRO A 202 14.35 -20.18 -12.60
N SER A 203 13.18 -20.82 -12.62
CA SER A 203 13.09 -22.27 -12.87
C SER A 203 13.16 -22.64 -14.35
N ARG A 204 12.83 -21.71 -15.25
CA ARG A 204 12.65 -21.97 -16.70
C ARG A 204 13.43 -21.07 -17.63
N VAL A 205 14.15 -20.08 -17.12
CA VAL A 205 14.87 -19.11 -17.95
C VAL A 205 16.24 -18.81 -17.38
N ILE A 206 17.21 -18.57 -18.25
CA ILE A 206 18.52 -18.03 -17.90
C ILE A 206 18.71 -16.74 -18.68
N PHE A 207 19.11 -15.68 -17.98
CA PHE A 207 19.48 -14.41 -18.57
C PHE A 207 21.01 -14.33 -18.61
N ASP A 208 21.59 -14.06 -19.78
CA ASP A 208 23.05 -13.99 -19.94
C ASP A 208 23.67 -12.79 -19.22
N THR A 209 22.90 -11.71 -19.09
CA THR A 209 23.35 -10.42 -18.54
C THR A 209 22.78 -10.11 -17.15
N ALA A 210 22.04 -11.04 -16.53
CA ALA A 210 21.46 -10.78 -15.21
C ALA A 210 22.55 -10.69 -14.13
N GLY A 211 22.58 -9.55 -13.43
CA GLY A 211 23.37 -9.39 -12.22
C GLY A 211 22.79 -10.15 -11.03
N GLU A 212 23.59 -10.33 -9.98
CA GLU A 212 23.10 -10.86 -8.71
C GLU A 212 22.04 -9.93 -8.11
N HIS A 213 20.97 -10.51 -7.58
CA HIS A 213 19.95 -9.74 -6.90
C HIS A 213 20.52 -9.19 -5.58
N PRO A 214 20.31 -7.90 -5.23
CA PRO A 214 20.91 -7.25 -4.06
C PRO A 214 20.47 -7.81 -2.69
N THR A 215 19.55 -8.76 -2.67
CA THR A 215 19.09 -9.49 -1.49
C THR A 215 18.88 -10.95 -1.86
N ALA A 216 19.07 -11.86 -0.90
CA ALA A 216 18.64 -13.25 -1.06
C ALA A 216 17.11 -13.30 -1.16
N LEU A 217 16.60 -13.27 -2.40
CA LEU A 217 15.20 -13.56 -2.65
C LEU A 217 14.95 -15.01 -2.26
N VAL A 218 13.79 -15.27 -1.66
CA VAL A 218 13.39 -16.61 -1.25
C VAL A 218 11.98 -16.90 -1.75
N GLU A 219 11.75 -18.17 -2.08
CA GLU A 219 10.46 -18.71 -2.49
C GLU A 219 9.99 -19.73 -1.45
N SER A 220 8.69 -19.87 -1.23
CA SER A 220 8.21 -20.93 -0.34
C SER A 220 8.48 -22.31 -0.96
N VAL A 221 8.75 -23.32 -0.14
CA VAL A 221 8.99 -24.69 -0.62
C VAL A 221 7.82 -25.22 -1.46
N ALA A 222 6.59 -24.89 -1.08
CA ALA A 222 5.39 -25.30 -1.80
C ALA A 222 5.29 -24.68 -3.21
N MET A 223 5.75 -23.43 -3.38
CA MET A 223 5.77 -22.78 -4.68
C MET A 223 6.94 -23.25 -5.53
N GLY A 224 8.13 -23.31 -4.93
CA GLY A 224 9.36 -23.64 -5.65
C GLY A 224 9.48 -25.09 -6.11
N SER A 225 8.62 -26.00 -5.60
CA SER A 225 8.52 -27.38 -6.05
C SER A 225 7.67 -27.56 -7.31
N ILE A 226 6.91 -26.54 -7.73
CA ILE A 226 6.08 -26.57 -8.93
C ILE A 226 6.84 -25.87 -10.06
N PRO A 227 7.23 -26.59 -11.13
CA PRO A 227 7.94 -25.98 -12.23
C PRO A 227 7.02 -25.03 -13.01
N ALA A 228 7.53 -23.84 -13.35
CA ALA A 228 6.83 -22.93 -14.26
C ALA A 228 6.69 -23.58 -15.66
N PRO A 229 5.70 -23.18 -16.48
CA PRO A 229 5.65 -23.58 -17.88
C PRO A 229 6.84 -23.01 -18.66
N ILE A 230 7.25 -23.69 -19.73
CA ILE A 230 8.29 -23.17 -20.64
C ILE A 230 7.74 -21.92 -21.32
N PRO A 231 8.40 -20.76 -21.17
CA PRO A 231 7.90 -19.53 -21.76
C PRO A 231 8.13 -19.53 -23.28
N GLN A 232 7.13 -19.02 -24.00
CA GLN A 232 7.13 -18.96 -25.47
C GLN A 232 7.19 -17.53 -26.01
N HIS A 233 7.28 -16.53 -25.12
CA HIS A 233 7.19 -15.13 -25.46
C HIS A 233 8.36 -14.34 -24.88
N ILE A 234 8.98 -13.49 -25.70
CA ILE A 234 10.05 -12.60 -25.29
C ILE A 234 9.44 -11.22 -25.00
N PRO A 235 9.36 -10.78 -23.74
CA PRO A 235 8.80 -9.48 -23.41
C PRO A 235 9.70 -8.35 -23.93
N GLN A 236 9.09 -7.22 -24.26
CA GLN A 236 9.81 -6.01 -24.66
C GLN A 236 9.66 -4.96 -23.56
N LEU A 237 10.79 -4.51 -23.00
CA LEU A 237 10.84 -3.54 -21.89
C LEU A 237 11.72 -2.35 -22.28
N PRO A 238 11.55 -1.18 -21.61
CA PRO A 238 12.43 -0.04 -21.83
C PRO A 238 13.91 -0.43 -21.62
N GLU A 239 14.81 0.07 -22.46
CA GLU A 239 16.24 -0.31 -22.50
C GLU A 239 16.96 -0.20 -21.15
N ARG A 240 16.48 0.65 -20.24
CA ARG A 240 17.02 0.79 -18.87
C ARG A 240 16.73 -0.41 -17.95
N THR A 241 15.87 -1.33 -18.39
CA THR A 241 15.37 -2.49 -17.64
C THR A 241 15.92 -3.80 -18.18
N VAL A 242 16.47 -3.78 -19.40
CA VAL A 242 16.95 -4.96 -20.14
C VAL A 242 18.45 -5.10 -20.03
#